data_AF-A0A0F8X1C3-F1
#
_entry.id   AF-A0A0F8X1C3-F1
#
_cell.length_a   1.000
_cell.length_b   1.000
_cell.length_c   1.000
_cell.angle_alpha   90.00
_cell.angle_beta   90.00
_cell.angle_gamma   90.00
#
_symmetry.space_group_name_H-M   'P 1'
#
loop_
_entity.id
_entity.type
_entity.pdbx_description
1 polymer ?
#
loop_
_entity_poly.entity_id
_entity_poly.type
_entity_poly.pdbx_seq_one_letter_code
_entity_poly.pdbx_strand_id
1 'polypeptide(L)'
;MGMEIDYKSLAGLMVKDPLSEVARKDRRALLGISVIGIVIVKANIMPTKLTAFGIEFGKTDQNFLLFAILLITAYFLFAFVLYSLSDFLAFQIEWAKLFKEREEINSGKIPKEDVGKVFYIRRYLNKHLLFYLIRGLFEFLFPIIIGIYAIVILWTADIQPTKIFF
;
A
#
# COMPACT_ATOMS: atom_id res chain seq x y z
N MET A 1 39.98 8.86 -8.29
CA MET A 1 39.14 8.21 -7.27
C MET A 1 38.05 7.48 -8.03
N GLY A 2 38.26 6.19 -8.33
CA GLY A 2 37.35 5.41 -9.17
C GLY A 2 36.03 5.20 -8.45
N MET A 3 34.92 5.49 -9.12
CA MET A 3 33.59 5.16 -8.62
C MET A 3 33.42 3.66 -8.84
N GLU A 4 33.60 2.88 -7.78
CA GLU A 4 33.33 1.44 -7.80
C GLU A 4 31.83 1.28 -8.09
N ILE A 5 31.51 0.74 -9.25
CA ILE A 5 30.13 0.53 -9.69
C ILE A 5 29.53 -0.51 -8.75
N ASP A 6 28.58 -0.08 -7.93
CA ASP A 6 27.91 -0.95 -6.98
C ASP A 6 26.90 -1.84 -7.71
N TYR A 7 27.39 -2.92 -8.32
CA TYR A 7 26.57 -3.97 -8.95
C TYR A 7 25.56 -4.59 -7.98
N LYS A 8 25.86 -4.55 -6.67
CA LYS A 8 24.96 -4.97 -5.60
C LYS A 8 23.75 -4.03 -5.51
N SER A 9 23.89 -2.73 -5.78
CA SER A 9 22.76 -1.79 -5.84
C SER A 9 21.82 -2.08 -7.02
N LEU A 10 22.36 -2.42 -8.19
CA LEU A 10 21.58 -2.73 -9.41
C LEU A 10 20.84 -4.06 -9.31
N ALA A 11 21.51 -5.10 -8.80
CA ALA A 11 20.85 -6.36 -8.47
C ALA A 11 19.86 -6.17 -7.31
N GLY A 12 20.19 -5.29 -6.36
CA GLY A 12 19.33 -4.86 -5.26
C GLY A 12 18.01 -4.30 -5.77
N LEU A 13 18.01 -3.43 -6.78
CA LEU A 13 16.78 -2.89 -7.39
C LEU A 13 15.86 -3.95 -8.01
N MET A 14 16.41 -5.08 -8.48
CA MET A 14 15.60 -6.17 -9.04
C MET A 14 14.87 -6.98 -7.97
N VAL A 15 15.42 -7.01 -6.75
CA VAL A 15 14.88 -7.76 -5.59
C VAL A 15 14.17 -6.82 -4.60
N LYS A 16 14.49 -5.53 -4.62
CA LYS A 16 13.96 -4.51 -3.72
C LYS A 16 12.52 -4.23 -4.09
N ASP A 17 11.65 -4.76 -3.25
CA ASP A 17 10.22 -4.62 -3.36
C ASP A 17 9.83 -3.12 -3.29
N PRO A 18 8.90 -2.65 -4.14
CA PRO A 18 8.52 -1.24 -4.22
C PRO A 18 7.86 -0.70 -2.95
N LEU A 19 7.31 -1.56 -2.09
CA LEU A 19 6.87 -1.17 -0.75
C LEU A 19 7.87 -1.65 0.29
N SER A 20 8.21 -0.76 1.20
CA SER A 20 8.86 -1.10 2.46
C SER A 20 7.99 -2.07 3.28
N GLU A 21 8.61 -2.84 4.16
CA GLU A 21 7.89 -3.70 5.10
C GLU A 21 6.88 -2.93 5.97
N VAL A 22 7.15 -1.65 6.23
CA VAL A 22 6.24 -0.75 6.96
C VAL A 22 4.99 -0.49 6.12
N ALA A 23 5.15 -0.01 4.88
CA ALA A 23 4.02 0.23 3.99
C ALA A 23 3.18 -1.04 3.73
N ARG A 24 3.81 -2.22 3.65
CA ARG A 24 3.06 -3.49 3.51
C ARG A 24 2.27 -3.87 4.76
N LYS A 25 2.78 -3.60 5.96
CA LYS A 25 2.05 -3.82 7.21
C LYS A 25 0.82 -2.91 7.26
N ASP A 26 0.99 -1.64 6.94
CA ASP A 26 -0.11 -0.67 6.94
C ASP A 26 -1.15 -1.00 5.87
N ARG A 27 -0.72 -1.46 4.69
CA ARG A 27 -1.63 -1.97 3.65
C ARG A 27 -2.53 -3.09 4.17
N ARG A 28 -1.93 -4.10 4.83
CA ARG A 28 -2.68 -5.24 5.37
C ARG A 28 -3.64 -4.80 6.49
N ALA A 29 -3.20 -3.88 7.35
CA ALA A 29 -4.04 -3.32 8.40
C ALA A 29 -5.23 -2.54 7.80
N LEU A 30 -4.97 -1.66 6.83
CA LEU A 30 -5.99 -0.89 6.11
C LEU A 30 -7.00 -1.81 5.45
N LEU A 31 -6.55 -2.80 4.67
CA LEU A 31 -7.45 -3.76 4.02
C LEU A 31 -8.25 -4.58 5.04
N GLY A 32 -7.60 -5.06 6.10
CA GLY A 32 -8.25 -5.83 7.15
C GLY A 32 -9.37 -5.04 7.82
N ILE A 33 -9.08 -3.83 8.30
CA ILE A 33 -10.09 -3.01 8.99
C ILE A 33 -11.18 -2.53 8.03
N SER A 34 -10.83 -2.23 6.78
CA SER A 34 -11.78 -1.80 5.75
C SER A 34 -12.77 -2.91 5.42
N VAL A 35 -12.29 -4.16 5.24
CA VAL A 35 -13.16 -5.33 5.00
C VAL A 35 -14.07 -5.58 6.20
N ILE A 36 -13.53 -5.51 7.43
CA ILE A 36 -14.33 -5.65 8.66
C ILE A 36 -15.45 -4.61 8.69
N GLY A 37 -15.12 -3.33 8.49
CA GLY A 37 -16.09 -2.24 8.48
C GLY A 37 -17.16 -2.40 7.40
N ILE A 38 -16.76 -2.76 6.18
CA ILE A 38 -17.69 -3.01 5.07
C ILE A 38 -18.63 -4.17 5.42
N VAL A 39 -18.12 -5.28 5.94
CA VAL A 39 -18.93 -6.46 6.29
C VAL A 39 -19.91 -6.12 7.41
N ILE A 40 -19.48 -5.42 8.47
CA ILE A 40 -20.36 -5.03 9.57
C ILE A 40 -21.57 -4.26 9.05
N VAL A 41 -21.36 -3.27 8.17
CA VAL A 41 -22.43 -2.45 7.63
C VAL A 41 -23.27 -3.20 6.57
N LYS A 42 -22.62 -3.84 5.59
CA LYS A 42 -23.32 -4.45 4.44
C LYS A 42 -24.02 -5.75 4.79
N ALA A 43 -23.46 -6.55 5.70
CA ALA A 43 -24.09 -7.77 6.18
C ALA A 43 -24.97 -7.54 7.41
N ASN A 44 -25.08 -6.29 7.89
CA ASN A 44 -25.91 -5.89 9.02
C ASN A 44 -25.62 -6.70 10.31
N ILE A 45 -24.33 -7.01 10.54
CA ILE A 45 -23.86 -7.84 11.67
C ILE A 45 -23.52 -6.96 12.86
N MET A 46 -24.28 -5.89 13.07
CA MET A 46 -23.99 -4.97 14.16
C MET A 46 -24.23 -5.67 15.51
N PRO A 47 -23.24 -5.77 16.40
CA PRO A 47 -23.43 -6.46 17.66
C PRO A 47 -24.49 -5.73 18.48
N THR A 48 -25.54 -6.44 18.84
CA THR A 48 -26.61 -5.96 19.70
C THR A 48 -26.34 -6.29 21.16
N LYS A 49 -25.53 -7.31 21.44
CA LYS A 49 -25.14 -7.75 22.78
C LYS A 49 -23.73 -8.35 22.74
N LEU A 50 -22.91 -8.07 23.75
CA LEU A 50 -21.69 -8.84 24.03
C LEU A 50 -22.00 -9.79 25.20
N THR A 51 -22.45 -11.00 24.86
CA THR A 51 -22.79 -12.05 25.84
C THR A 51 -21.64 -12.39 26.78
N ALA A 52 -20.38 -12.29 26.31
CA ALA A 52 -19.20 -12.52 27.14
C ALA A 52 -19.05 -11.51 28.30
N PHE A 53 -19.66 -10.32 28.18
CA PHE A 53 -19.55 -9.24 29.17
C PHE A 53 -20.90 -8.82 29.78
N GLY A 54 -22.02 -9.42 29.33
CA GLY A 54 -23.36 -9.05 29.79
C GLY A 54 -23.81 -7.64 29.40
N ILE A 55 -23.15 -7.02 28.41
CA ILE A 55 -23.44 -5.65 27.96
C ILE A 55 -24.40 -5.69 26.78
N GLU A 56 -25.51 -4.97 26.88
CA GLU A 56 -26.42 -4.71 25.76
C GLU A 56 -26.02 -3.41 25.06
N PHE A 57 -25.90 -3.43 23.74
CA PHE A 57 -25.53 -2.24 22.96
C PHE A 57 -26.81 -1.48 22.59
N GLY A 58 -26.92 -0.26 23.09
CA GLY A 58 -27.90 0.68 22.59
C GLY A 58 -27.52 1.17 21.20
N LYS A 59 -28.46 1.84 20.51
CA LYS A 59 -28.17 2.49 19.21
C LYS A 59 -27.01 3.48 19.29
N THR A 60 -26.88 4.18 20.42
CA THR A 60 -25.79 5.12 20.68
C THR A 60 -24.42 4.41 20.70
N ASP A 61 -24.33 3.26 21.38
CA ASP A 61 -23.08 2.50 21.49
C ASP A 61 -22.67 1.90 20.15
N GLN A 62 -23.66 1.45 19.37
CA GLN A 62 -23.43 0.97 18.02
C GLN A 62 -22.92 2.09 17.10
N ASN A 63 -23.53 3.28 17.15
CA ASN A 63 -23.06 4.45 16.39
C ASN A 63 -21.62 4.81 16.77
N PHE A 64 -21.31 4.78 18.07
CA PHE A 64 -19.95 5.02 18.55
C PHE A 64 -18.95 3.98 18.02
N LEU A 65 -19.32 2.70 17.97
CA LEU A 65 -18.49 1.63 17.41
C LEU A 65 -18.22 1.85 15.90
N LEU A 66 -19.23 2.18 15.10
CA LEU A 66 -19.04 2.48 13.67
C LEU A 66 -18.15 3.71 13.48
N PHE A 67 -18.36 4.75 14.28
CA PHE A 67 -17.54 5.95 14.26
C PHE A 67 -16.08 5.66 14.63
N ALA A 68 -15.83 4.80 15.63
CA ALA A 68 -14.49 4.36 15.99
C ALA A 68 -13.82 3.59 14.84
N ILE A 69 -14.53 2.65 14.20
CA ILE A 69 -14.00 1.90 13.04
C ILE A 69 -13.72 2.87 11.87
N LEU A 70 -14.57 3.86 11.65
CA LEU A 70 -14.37 4.90 10.65
C LEU A 70 -13.09 5.69 10.89
N LEU A 71 -12.87 6.16 12.13
CA LEU A 71 -11.66 6.91 12.49
C LEU A 71 -10.39 6.06 12.35
N ILE A 72 -10.43 4.80 12.80
CA ILE A 72 -9.31 3.87 12.66
C ILE A 72 -8.99 3.61 11.18
N THR A 73 -10.03 3.42 10.35
CA THR A 73 -9.87 3.21 8.91
C THR A 73 -9.28 4.45 8.23
N ALA A 74 -9.76 5.64 8.59
CA ALA A 74 -9.23 6.90 8.08
C ALA A 74 -7.76 7.12 8.49
N TYR A 75 -7.41 6.78 9.74
CA TYR A 75 -6.03 6.82 10.22
C TYR A 75 -5.13 5.89 9.41
N PHE A 76 -5.51 4.61 9.22
CA PHE A 76 -4.72 3.66 8.44
C PHE A 76 -4.62 4.06 6.96
N LEU A 77 -5.67 4.64 6.39
CA LEU A 77 -5.64 5.15 5.02
C LEU A 77 -4.61 6.28 4.90
N PHE A 78 -4.64 7.23 5.83
CA PHE A 78 -3.71 8.35 5.85
C PHE A 78 -2.27 7.90 6.07
N ALA A 79 -2.02 7.02 7.05
CA ALA A 79 -0.71 6.44 7.30
C ALA A 79 -0.19 5.69 6.07
N PHE A 80 -1.02 4.83 5.47
CA PHE A 80 -0.66 4.11 4.26
C PHE A 80 -0.27 5.05 3.11
N VAL A 81 -1.02 6.12 2.88
CA VAL A 81 -0.71 7.12 1.84
C VAL A 81 0.64 7.80 2.11
N LEU A 82 0.90 8.23 3.35
CA LEU A 82 2.16 8.88 3.70
C LEU A 82 3.38 7.98 3.47
N TYR A 83 3.34 6.74 3.99
CA TYR A 83 4.45 5.81 3.83
C TYR A 83 4.63 5.36 2.38
N SER A 84 3.51 5.10 1.69
CA SER A 84 3.52 4.72 0.28
C SER A 84 4.11 5.82 -0.62
N LEU A 85 3.78 7.08 -0.35
CA LEU A 85 4.31 8.20 -1.12
C LEU A 85 5.82 8.39 -0.87
N SER A 86 6.26 8.22 0.37
CA SER A 86 7.70 8.23 0.71
C SER A 86 8.46 7.14 -0.04
N ASP A 87 7.94 5.92 -0.04
CA ASP A 87 8.55 4.79 -0.76
C ASP A 87 8.58 5.02 -2.27
N PHE A 88 7.50 5.59 -2.83
CA PHE A 88 7.42 5.94 -4.24
C PHE A 88 8.45 7.02 -4.64
N LEU A 89 8.65 8.04 -3.80
CA LEU A 89 9.67 9.07 -4.04
C LEU A 89 11.08 8.50 -3.96
N ALA A 90 11.35 7.61 -2.99
CA ALA A 90 12.63 6.92 -2.88
C ALA A 90 12.92 6.09 -4.15
N PHE A 91 11.90 5.38 -4.66
CA PHE A 91 11.99 4.65 -5.91
C PHE A 91 12.30 5.56 -7.10
N GLN A 92 11.66 6.73 -7.23
CA GLN A 92 11.97 7.67 -8.31
C GLN A 92 13.42 8.17 -8.28
N ILE A 93 13.96 8.44 -7.08
CA ILE A 93 15.36 8.86 -6.92
C ILE A 93 16.32 7.75 -7.36
N GLU A 94 16.02 6.50 -7.02
CA GLU A 94 16.83 5.35 -7.47
C GLU A 94 16.78 5.17 -8.99
N TRP A 95 15.62 5.34 -9.61
CA TRP A 95 15.50 5.33 -11.07
C TRP A 95 16.29 6.46 -11.73
N ALA A 96 16.27 7.67 -11.17
CA ALA A 96 17.04 8.79 -11.69
C ALA A 96 18.56 8.54 -11.66
N LYS A 97 19.07 7.80 -10.65
CA LYS A 97 20.48 7.38 -10.59
C LYS A 97 20.87 6.48 -11.77
N LEU A 98 20.00 5.55 -12.17
CA LEU A 98 20.25 4.68 -13.34
C LEU A 98 20.40 5.46 -14.65
N PHE A 99 19.66 6.55 -14.79
CA PHE A 99 19.78 7.43 -15.97
C PHE A 99 21.07 8.24 -15.95
N LYS A 100 21.53 8.68 -14.77
CA LYS A 100 22.79 9.43 -14.63
C LYS A 100 24.02 8.57 -14.91
N GLU A 101 23.98 7.29 -14.53
CA GLU A 101 25.02 6.31 -14.85
C GLU A 101 25.22 6.16 -16.38
N ARG A 102 24.18 6.40 -17.19
CA ARG A 102 24.25 6.41 -18.66
C ARG A 102 25.19 7.48 -19.22
N GLU A 103 25.21 8.66 -18.60
CA GLU A 103 26.12 9.74 -18.99
C GLU A 103 27.56 9.41 -18.61
N GLU A 104 27.75 8.69 -17.50
CA GLU A 104 29.07 8.26 -17.04
C GLU A 104 29.66 7.13 -17.90
N ILE A 105 28.82 6.20 -18.39
CA ILE A 105 29.22 5.20 -19.39
C ILE A 105 29.61 5.87 -20.71
N ASN A 106 28.77 6.78 -21.21
CA ASN A 106 29.02 7.45 -22.48
C ASN A 106 30.23 8.40 -22.43
N SER A 107 30.58 8.93 -21.25
CA SER A 107 31.77 9.76 -21.04
C SER A 107 33.05 8.95 -20.77
N GLY A 108 32.98 7.61 -20.81
CA GLY A 108 34.14 6.73 -20.66
C GLY A 108 34.68 6.61 -19.24
N LYS A 109 33.94 7.08 -18.22
CA LYS A 109 34.31 6.96 -16.81
C LYS A 109 34.12 5.55 -16.25
N ILE A 110 33.32 4.73 -16.94
CA ILE A 110 33.00 3.35 -16.57
C ILE A 110 33.82 2.40 -17.45
N PRO A 111 34.58 1.46 -16.87
CA PRO A 111 35.38 0.51 -17.64
C PRO A 111 34.49 -0.37 -18.54
N LYS A 112 34.94 -0.58 -19.78
CA LYS A 112 34.18 -1.26 -20.85
C LYS A 112 33.76 -2.70 -20.50
N GLU A 113 34.48 -3.35 -19.58
CA GLU A 113 34.22 -4.71 -19.10
C GLU A 113 32.89 -4.85 -18.34
N ASP A 114 32.39 -3.76 -17.79
CA ASP A 114 31.17 -3.77 -16.99
C ASP A 114 29.93 -3.25 -17.73
N VAL A 115 30.14 -2.62 -18.90
CA VAL A 115 29.07 -2.10 -19.76
C VAL A 115 28.11 -3.21 -20.20
N GLY A 116 28.62 -4.42 -20.44
CA GLY A 116 27.81 -5.58 -20.80
C GLY A 116 26.80 -5.99 -19.71
N LYS A 117 27.21 -5.90 -18.43
CA LYS A 117 26.34 -6.21 -17.28
C LYS A 117 25.25 -5.17 -17.12
N VAL A 118 25.60 -3.88 -17.21
CA VAL A 118 24.62 -2.77 -17.14
C VAL A 118 23.58 -2.86 -18.27
N PHE A 119 24.02 -3.22 -19.48
CA PHE A 119 23.12 -3.39 -20.62
C PHE A 119 22.15 -4.58 -20.45
N TYR A 120 22.63 -5.70 -19.90
CA TYR A 120 21.81 -6.88 -19.62
C TYR A 120 20.72 -6.58 -18.57
N ILE A 121 21.11 -5.97 -17.45
CA ILE A 121 20.21 -5.55 -16.36
C ILE A 121 19.11 -4.63 -16.93
N ARG A 122 19.48 -3.64 -17.75
CA ARG A 122 18.54 -2.71 -18.36
C ARG A 122 17.57 -3.36 -19.34
N ARG A 123 18.05 -4.26 -20.20
CA ARG A 123 17.21 -4.98 -21.16
C ARG A 123 16.20 -5.88 -20.44
N TYR A 124 16.60 -6.46 -19.32
CA TYR A 124 15.71 -7.22 -18.45
C TYR A 124 14.68 -6.31 -17.75
N LEU A 125 15.12 -5.19 -17.14
CA LEU A 125 14.23 -4.21 -16.51
C LEU A 125 13.16 -3.70 -17.48
N ASN A 126 13.54 -3.34 -18.72
CA ASN A 126 12.59 -2.87 -19.72
C ASN A 126 11.56 -3.94 -20.13
N LYS A 127 11.93 -5.22 -20.12
CA LYS A 127 10.99 -6.32 -20.41
C LYS A 127 9.95 -6.51 -19.31
N HIS A 128 10.36 -6.34 -18.05
CA HIS A 128 9.49 -6.54 -16.90
C HIS A 128 8.87 -5.24 -16.37
N LEU A 129 9.23 -4.08 -16.93
CA LEU A 129 8.79 -2.76 -16.49
C LEU A 129 7.27 -2.66 -16.38
N LEU A 130 6.53 -3.20 -17.36
CA LEU A 130 5.07 -3.22 -17.33
C LEU A 130 4.53 -4.00 -16.12
N PHE A 131 5.13 -5.15 -15.80
CA PHE A 131 4.74 -5.94 -14.64
C PHE A 131 5.00 -5.18 -13.33
N TYR A 132 6.15 -4.53 -13.20
CA TYR A 132 6.47 -3.71 -12.03
C TYR A 132 5.55 -2.49 -11.89
N LEU A 133 5.21 -1.81 -13.00
CA LEU A 133 4.28 -0.68 -12.99
C LEU A 133 2.86 -1.11 -12.62
N ILE A 134 2.35 -2.19 -13.22
CA ILE A 134 1.02 -2.73 -12.91
C ILE A 134 0.98 -3.18 -11.45
N ARG A 135 2.01 -3.90 -10.98
CA ARG A 135 2.12 -4.36 -9.60
C ARG A 135 2.16 -3.17 -8.64
N GLY A 136 3.00 -2.17 -8.88
CA GLY A 136 3.04 -0.96 -8.05
C GLY A 136 1.69 -0.26 -8.03
N LEU A 137 1.10 0.00 -9.20
CA LEU A 137 -0.20 0.66 -9.31
C LEU A 137 -1.30 -0.10 -8.57
N PHE A 138 -1.34 -1.43 -8.68
CA PHE A 138 -2.29 -2.25 -7.93
C PHE A 138 -1.99 -2.22 -6.42
N GLU A 139 -0.74 -2.36 -6.01
CA GLU A 139 -0.35 -2.36 -4.61
C GLU A 139 -0.59 -1.03 -3.89
N PHE A 140 -0.66 0.09 -4.63
CA PHE A 140 -0.96 1.43 -4.10
C PHE A 140 -2.44 1.84 -4.26
N LEU A 141 -3.02 1.70 -5.46
CA LEU A 141 -4.39 2.17 -5.72
C LEU A 141 -5.45 1.28 -5.07
N PHE A 142 -5.28 -0.04 -5.13
CA PHE A 142 -6.31 -0.96 -4.65
C PHE A 142 -6.62 -0.75 -3.16
N PRO A 143 -5.64 -0.67 -2.24
CA PRO A 143 -5.92 -0.38 -0.84
C PRO A 143 -6.56 0.97 -0.60
N ILE A 144 -6.18 2.00 -1.36
CA ILE A 144 -6.76 3.34 -1.25
C ILE A 144 -8.24 3.32 -1.66
N ILE A 145 -8.56 2.69 -2.79
CA ILE A 145 -9.94 2.57 -3.29
C ILE A 145 -10.81 1.86 -2.27
N ILE A 146 -10.34 0.72 -1.73
CA ILE A 146 -11.07 -0.04 -0.72
C ILE A 146 -11.22 0.75 0.58
N GLY A 147 -10.17 1.45 1.03
CA GLY A 147 -10.22 2.29 2.22
C GLY A 147 -11.21 3.45 2.11
N ILE A 148 -11.18 4.18 0.98
CA ILE A 148 -12.15 5.26 0.70
C ILE A 148 -13.58 4.70 0.66
N TYR A 149 -13.78 3.57 -0.02
CA TYR A 149 -15.08 2.91 -0.08
C TYR A 149 -15.59 2.51 1.31
N ALA A 150 -14.73 1.94 2.16
CA ALA A 150 -15.06 1.61 3.55
C ALA A 150 -15.47 2.84 4.36
N ILE A 151 -14.72 3.95 4.24
CA ILE A 151 -15.05 5.22 4.92
C ILE A 151 -16.42 5.73 4.47
N VAL A 152 -16.70 5.74 3.16
CA VAL A 152 -18.00 6.19 2.63
C VAL A 152 -19.14 5.34 3.19
N ILE A 153 -18.98 4.01 3.22
CA ILE A 153 -19.98 3.10 3.79
C ILE A 153 -20.18 3.35 5.28
N LEU A 154 -19.10 3.45 6.05
CA LEU A 154 -19.17 3.64 7.50
C LEU A 154 -19.77 5.01 7.87
N TRP A 155 -19.49 6.05 7.07
CA TRP A 155 -20.04 7.39 7.26
C TRP A 155 -21.54 7.47 6.95
N THR A 156 -21.96 6.75 5.90
CA THR A 156 -23.37 6.73 5.45
C THR A 156 -24.20 5.62 6.10
N ALA A 157 -23.59 4.84 6.99
CA ALA A 157 -24.26 3.79 7.73
C ALA A 157 -25.27 4.41 8.69
N ASP A 158 -26.54 4.36 8.32
CA ASP A 158 -27.64 4.65 9.23
C ASP A 158 -28.02 3.34 9.93
N ILE A 159 -28.07 3.33 11.26
CA ILE A 159 -28.43 2.13 12.03
C ILE A 159 -29.92 1.90 11.88
N GLN A 160 -30.29 1.21 10.81
CA GLN A 160 -31.62 0.67 10.63
C GLN A 160 -31.83 -0.39 11.72
N PRO A 161 -32.90 -0.29 12.54
CA PRO A 161 -33.23 -1.38 13.46
C PRO A 161 -33.42 -2.64 12.61
N THR A 162 -32.71 -3.71 12.99
CA THR A 162 -32.76 -5.01 12.32
C THR A 162 -34.22 -5.39 12.07
N LYS A 163 -34.62 -5.45 10.80
CA LYS A 163 -35.86 -6.16 10.43
C LYS A 163 -35.58 -7.61 10.74
N ILE A 164 -36.09 -8.09 11.87
CA ILE A 164 -36.07 -9.50 12.22
C ILE A 164 -36.93 -10.19 11.16
N PHE A 165 -36.27 -10.84 10.20
CA PHE A 165 -36.94 -11.81 9.35
C PHE A 165 -37.16 -13.05 10.22
N PHE A 166 -38.40 -13.18 10.69
CA PHE A 166 -38.95 -14.42 11.24
C PHE A 166 -39.43 -15.31 10.09
#